data_AF-A0A1S3DT59-F1
#
_entry.id   AF-A0A1S3DT59-F1
#
_cell.length_a   1.000
_cell.length_b   1.000
_cell.length_c   1.000
_cell.angle_alpha   90.00
_cell.angle_beta   90.00
_cell.angle_gamma   90.00
#
_symmetry.space_group_name_H-M   'P 1'
#
loop_
_entity.id
_entity.type
_entity.pdbx_description
1 polymer ?
#
loop_
_entity_poly.entity_id
_entity_poly.type
_entity_poly.pdbx_seq_one_letter_code
_entity_poly.pdbx_strand_id
1 'polypeptide(L)'
;MKKSTFQMLSVIPAYFGSIGSLFRTHKQKIANFYIVTTAVYYLLTIVCSAVTFINVDLEVFYNEPAIKDYRDEMIKCISIWNNFVQISFYVGLSVTNYQLTTYPPDHWWIKYAKDYRRFLEKSFLSVVFPMSLYVCNTFWYVYHTNRELIYPKMIEKLVPAWYNHTIHTLPVLIVFLHLILVEPESSPLSMKTSMIIQTVFHVGYMF
;
A
#
# COMPACT_ATOMS: atom_id res chain seq x y z
N MET A 1 27.91 2.30 24.69
CA MET A 1 27.04 2.85 23.62
C MET A 1 26.86 1.80 22.54
N LYS A 2 25.68 1.17 22.45
CA LYS A 2 25.35 0.17 21.42
C LYS A 2 25.21 0.90 20.07
N LYS A 3 26.07 0.58 19.10
CA LYS A 3 25.92 1.00 17.70
C LYS A 3 24.62 0.38 17.17
N SER A 4 23.69 1.22 16.71
CA SER A 4 22.40 0.78 16.19
C SER A 4 22.60 0.17 14.80
N THR A 5 21.80 -0.86 14.51
CA THR A 5 21.78 -1.69 13.30
C THR A 5 21.70 -0.90 11.98
N PHE A 6 21.36 0.40 12.03
CA PHE A 6 21.34 1.30 10.87
C PHE A 6 22.73 1.60 10.26
N GLN A 7 23.82 1.38 10.99
CA GLN A 7 25.16 1.53 10.41
C GLN A 7 25.53 0.39 9.43
N MET A 8 24.87 -0.77 9.49
CA MET A 8 25.18 -1.88 8.57
C MET A 8 24.70 -1.64 7.12
N LEU A 9 23.65 -0.84 6.94
CA LEU A 9 23.19 -0.44 5.59
C LEU A 9 24.05 0.68 4.97
N SER A 10 24.95 1.28 5.75
CA SER A 10 25.89 2.29 5.26
C SER A 10 27.12 1.71 4.54
N VAL A 11 27.22 0.38 4.43
CA VAL A 11 28.36 -0.32 3.80
C VAL A 11 28.18 -0.52 2.29
N ILE A 12 27.00 -0.19 1.73
CA ILE A 12 26.72 -0.35 0.29
C ILE A 12 27.31 0.74 -0.64
N PRO A 13 27.72 1.97 -0.24
CA PRO A 13 27.99 3.02 -1.22
C PRO A 13 29.44 3.07 -1.76
N ALA A 14 30.31 2.08 -1.51
CA ALA A 14 31.70 2.14 -2.00
C ALA A 14 31.88 1.73 -3.47
N TYR A 15 30.92 1.02 -4.10
CA TYR A 15 31.06 0.50 -5.46
C TYR A 15 30.27 1.24 -6.55
N PHE A 16 29.46 2.23 -6.18
CA PHE A 16 28.55 2.93 -7.12
C PHE A 16 28.90 4.42 -7.30
N GLY A 17 30.18 4.78 -7.44
CA GLY A 17 30.62 6.19 -7.45
C GLY A 17 29.77 7.14 -8.32
N SER A 18 29.66 6.87 -9.63
CA SER A 18 28.89 7.71 -10.56
C SER A 18 27.39 7.47 -10.51
N ILE A 19 26.93 6.23 -10.33
CA ILE A 19 25.50 5.88 -10.33
C ILE A 19 24.83 6.34 -9.03
N GLY A 20 25.51 6.17 -7.90
CA GLY A 20 25.06 6.60 -6.58
C GLY A 20 25.10 8.12 -6.41
N SER A 21 26.01 8.83 -7.07
CA SER A 21 25.95 10.30 -7.11
C SER A 21 24.76 10.77 -7.95
N LEU A 22 24.56 10.20 -9.14
CA LEU A 22 23.43 10.51 -10.02
C LEU A 22 22.08 10.24 -9.34
N PHE A 23 21.95 9.09 -8.66
CA PHE A 23 20.75 8.71 -7.91
C PHE A 23 20.46 9.73 -6.81
N ARG A 24 21.47 10.16 -6.04
CA ARG A 24 21.29 11.20 -5.00
C ARG A 24 20.85 12.53 -5.60
N THR A 25 21.45 12.96 -6.71
CA THR A 25 21.08 14.23 -7.38
C THR A 25 19.64 14.23 -7.87
N HIS A 26 19.11 13.09 -8.32
CA HIS A 26 17.76 13.00 -8.89
C HIS A 26 16.73 12.36 -7.95
N LYS A 27 17.13 11.98 -6.73
CA LYS A 27 16.32 11.17 -5.82
C LYS A 27 14.94 11.76 -5.58
N GLN A 28 14.87 13.06 -5.30
CA GLN A 28 13.59 13.74 -5.06
C GLN A 28 12.66 13.71 -6.28
N LYS A 29 13.21 13.91 -7.49
CA LYS A 29 12.41 13.85 -8.73
C LYS A 29 11.88 12.44 -8.98
N ILE A 30 12.74 11.43 -8.77
CA ILE A 30 12.36 10.01 -8.87
C ILE A 30 11.30 9.66 -7.84
N ALA A 31 11.45 10.11 -6.59
CA ALA A 31 10.48 9.90 -5.52
C ALA A 31 9.12 10.51 -5.85
N ASN A 32 9.09 11.76 -6.34
CA ASN A 32 7.86 12.42 -6.74
C ASN A 32 7.16 11.70 -7.90
N PHE A 33 7.92 11.30 -8.93
CA PHE A 33 7.40 10.51 -10.05
C PHE A 33 6.83 9.16 -9.58
N TYR A 34 7.56 8.48 -8.70
CA TYR A 34 7.14 7.22 -8.09
C TYR A 34 5.82 7.38 -7.32
N ILE A 35 5.70 8.40 -6.45
CA ILE A 35 4.51 8.64 -5.64
C ILE A 35 3.28 8.86 -6.52
N VAL A 36 3.39 9.72 -7.54
CA VAL A 36 2.27 10.02 -8.46
C VAL A 36 1.88 8.80 -9.29
N THR A 37 2.87 8.09 -9.85
CA THR A 37 2.62 6.88 -10.65
C THR A 37 1.95 5.79 -9.80
N THR A 38 2.37 5.67 -8.53
CA THR A 38 1.77 4.72 -7.58
C THR A 38 0.34 5.10 -7.23
N ALA A 39 0.04 6.40 -7.05
CA ALA A 39 -1.32 6.86 -6.84
C ALA A 39 -2.23 6.54 -8.04
N VAL A 40 -1.77 6.79 -9.27
CA VAL A 40 -2.50 6.43 -10.49
C VAL A 40 -2.72 4.92 -10.59
N TYR A 41 -1.69 4.12 -10.30
CA TYR A 41 -1.79 2.67 -10.24
C TYR A 41 -2.91 2.22 -9.29
N TYR A 42 -2.94 2.73 -8.06
CA TYR A 42 -3.96 2.35 -7.07
C TYR A 42 -5.36 2.88 -7.41
N LEU A 43 -5.48 4.00 -8.13
CA LEU A 43 -6.77 4.43 -8.66
C LEU A 43 -7.26 3.48 -9.78
N LEU A 44 -6.34 2.99 -10.63
CA LEU A 44 -6.65 2.01 -11.66
C LEU A 44 -7.07 0.66 -11.06
N THR A 45 -6.48 0.24 -9.93
CA THR A 45 -6.90 -0.99 -9.26
C THR A 45 -8.37 -0.95 -8.83
N ILE A 46 -8.93 0.21 -8.45
CA ILE A 46 -10.37 0.36 -8.16
C ILE A 46 -11.21 -0.05 -9.37
N VAL A 47 -10.83 0.44 -10.55
CA VAL A 47 -11.55 0.13 -11.80
C VAL A 47 -11.44 -1.36 -12.12
N CYS A 48 -10.24 -1.93 -12.05
CA CYS A 48 -10.03 -3.36 -12.27
C CYS A 48 -10.79 -4.22 -11.26
N SER A 49 -10.82 -3.80 -9.99
CA SER A 49 -11.63 -4.45 -8.96
C SER A 49 -13.10 -4.40 -9.34
N ALA A 50 -13.66 -3.22 -9.60
CA ALA A 50 -15.07 -3.07 -9.95
C ALA A 50 -15.48 -3.93 -11.16
N VAL A 51 -14.67 -3.96 -12.22
CA VAL A 51 -14.89 -4.81 -13.39
C VAL A 51 -14.89 -6.30 -13.00
N THR A 52 -13.90 -6.74 -12.21
CA THR A 52 -13.82 -8.12 -11.75
C THR A 52 -15.03 -8.50 -10.90
N PHE A 53 -15.44 -7.62 -9.98
CA PHE A 53 -16.63 -7.80 -9.15
C PHE A 53 -17.90 -7.92 -10.00
N ILE A 54 -18.11 -7.04 -10.97
CA ILE A 54 -19.27 -7.08 -11.86
C ILE A 54 -19.29 -8.39 -12.66
N ASN A 55 -18.16 -8.80 -13.23
CA ASN A 55 -18.07 -10.04 -14.00
C ASN A 55 -18.39 -11.27 -13.13
N VAL A 56 -17.89 -11.31 -11.90
CA VAL A 56 -18.18 -12.40 -10.96
C VAL A 56 -19.65 -12.37 -10.54
N ASP A 57 -20.20 -11.20 -10.21
CA ASP A 57 -21.59 -11.03 -9.76
C ASP A 57 -22.58 -11.42 -10.85
N LEU A 58 -22.33 -11.04 -12.10
CA LEU A 58 -23.11 -11.47 -13.25
C LEU A 58 -23.10 -13.00 -13.39
N GLU A 59 -21.92 -13.63 -13.39
CA GLU A 59 -21.83 -15.08 -13.57
C GLU A 59 -22.48 -15.86 -12.41
N VAL A 60 -22.28 -15.40 -11.17
CA VAL A 60 -22.84 -16.05 -9.97
C VAL A 60 -24.35 -15.87 -9.89
N PHE A 61 -24.88 -14.67 -10.17
CA PHE A 61 -26.31 -14.40 -10.13
C PHE A 61 -27.11 -15.27 -11.11
N TYR A 62 -26.58 -15.50 -12.31
CA TYR A 62 -27.28 -16.30 -13.33
C TYR A 62 -27.15 -17.80 -13.12
N ASN A 63 -26.00 -18.28 -12.64
CA ASN A 63 -25.70 -19.71 -12.66
C ASN A 63 -25.81 -20.40 -11.30
N GLU A 64 -25.58 -19.69 -10.19
CA GLU A 64 -25.51 -20.29 -8.85
C GLU A 64 -26.07 -19.35 -7.76
N PRO A 65 -27.39 -19.11 -7.74
CA PRO A 65 -28.03 -18.24 -6.76
C PRO A 65 -27.92 -18.75 -5.31
N ALA A 66 -27.44 -19.99 -5.11
CA ALA A 66 -27.08 -20.54 -3.80
C ALA A 66 -25.90 -19.79 -3.14
N ILE A 67 -25.10 -19.04 -3.91
CA ILE A 67 -24.01 -18.22 -3.41
C ILE A 67 -24.48 -16.77 -3.15
N LYS A 68 -25.62 -16.63 -2.48
CA LYS A 68 -26.35 -15.36 -2.32
C LYS A 68 -25.59 -14.31 -1.49
N ASP A 69 -24.69 -14.76 -0.62
CA ASP A 69 -23.98 -13.90 0.35
C ASP A 69 -22.49 -13.66 -0.01
N TYR A 70 -22.03 -14.13 -1.18
CA TYR A 70 -20.61 -13.99 -1.55
C TYR A 70 -20.15 -12.54 -1.69
N ARG A 71 -21.04 -11.65 -2.14
CA ARG A 71 -20.74 -10.21 -2.23
C ARG A 71 -20.37 -9.61 -0.87
N ASP A 72 -21.11 -9.97 0.18
CA ASP A 72 -20.88 -9.46 1.53
C ASP A 72 -19.58 -10.03 2.12
N GLU A 73 -19.28 -11.29 1.83
CA GLU A 73 -18.01 -11.92 2.20
C GLU A 73 -16.80 -11.30 1.49
N MET A 74 -16.94 -10.91 0.22
CA MET A 74 -15.85 -10.24 -0.48
C MET A 74 -15.52 -8.88 0.12
N ILE A 75 -16.50 -8.07 0.51
CA ILE A 75 -16.27 -6.75 1.13
C ILE A 75 -15.47 -6.87 2.44
N LYS A 76 -15.60 -8.01 3.12
CA LYS A 76 -14.79 -8.31 4.31
C LYS A 76 -13.34 -8.61 3.97
N CYS A 77 -12.93 -8.83 2.72
CA CYS A 77 -11.54 -9.17 2.40
C CYS A 77 -10.55 -8.06 2.79
N ILE A 78 -9.57 -8.37 3.64
CA ILE A 78 -8.55 -7.40 4.10
C ILE A 78 -7.76 -6.77 2.95
N SER A 79 -7.65 -7.48 1.82
CA SER A 79 -7.00 -6.98 0.60
C SER A 79 -7.71 -5.75 0.00
N ILE A 80 -9.04 -5.65 0.13
CA ILE A 80 -9.82 -4.49 -0.31
C ILE A 80 -9.51 -3.29 0.59
N TRP A 81 -9.52 -3.50 1.91
CA TRP A 81 -9.15 -2.48 2.89
C TRP A 81 -7.72 -1.99 2.70
N ASN A 82 -6.79 -2.90 2.40
CA ASN A 82 -5.42 -2.55 2.06
C ASN A 82 -5.37 -1.68 0.80
N ASN A 83 -6.16 -2.01 -0.22
CA ASN A 83 -6.26 -1.18 -1.42
C ASN A 83 -6.73 0.24 -1.08
N PHE A 84 -7.78 0.39 -0.27
CA PHE A 84 -8.26 1.70 0.20
C PHE A 84 -7.20 2.48 0.98
N VAL A 85 -6.54 1.84 1.94
CA VAL A 85 -5.45 2.46 2.71
C VAL A 85 -4.33 2.94 1.79
N GLN A 86 -3.95 2.13 0.80
CA GLN A 86 -2.91 2.47 -0.17
C GLN A 86 -3.32 3.64 -1.08
N ILE A 87 -4.57 3.66 -1.56
CA ILE A 87 -5.13 4.77 -2.33
C ILE A 87 -5.06 6.06 -1.52
N SER A 88 -5.64 6.04 -0.30
CA SER A 88 -5.66 7.22 0.57
C SER A 88 -4.25 7.72 0.87
N PHE A 89 -3.31 6.82 1.10
CA PHE A 89 -1.93 7.17 1.39
C PHE A 89 -1.20 7.81 0.19
N TYR A 90 -1.19 7.15 -0.97
CA TYR A 90 -0.43 7.63 -2.13
C TYR A 90 -1.08 8.83 -2.82
N VAL A 91 -2.42 8.91 -2.86
CA VAL A 91 -3.13 10.11 -3.32
C VAL A 91 -2.88 11.26 -2.34
N GLY A 92 -3.00 11.01 -1.03
CA GLY A 92 -2.71 12.00 0.00
C GLY A 92 -1.30 12.58 -0.13
N LEU A 93 -0.28 11.72 -0.27
CA LEU A 93 1.10 12.15 -0.48
C LEU A 93 1.27 12.93 -1.77
N SER A 94 0.64 12.51 -2.87
CA SER A 94 0.69 13.21 -4.16
C SER A 94 0.13 14.63 -4.04
N VAL A 95 -1.05 14.77 -3.45
CA VAL A 95 -1.73 16.07 -3.24
C VAL A 95 -0.89 16.96 -2.32
N THR A 96 -0.40 16.42 -1.22
CA THR A 96 0.40 17.20 -0.27
C THR A 96 1.75 17.62 -0.85
N ASN A 97 2.41 16.75 -1.62
CA ASN A 97 3.61 17.12 -2.38
C ASN A 97 3.33 18.31 -3.30
N TYR A 98 2.28 18.21 -4.11
CA TYR A 98 1.89 19.29 -5.02
C TYR A 98 1.62 20.61 -4.27
N GLN A 99 0.89 20.56 -3.15
CA GLN A 99 0.60 21.74 -2.34
C GLN A 99 1.88 22.39 -1.80
N LEU A 100 2.79 21.59 -1.23
CA LEU A 100 4.02 22.08 -0.63
C LEU A 100 5.03 22.61 -1.65
N THR A 101 5.01 22.13 -2.90
CA THR A 101 5.91 22.59 -3.95
C THR A 101 5.36 23.78 -4.75
N THR A 102 4.04 23.96 -4.78
CA THR A 102 3.40 24.95 -5.68
C THR A 102 3.10 26.27 -4.99
N TYR A 103 2.71 26.22 -3.72
CA TYR A 103 2.26 27.42 -2.99
C TYR A 103 3.37 28.01 -2.13
N PRO A 104 3.38 29.35 -1.93
CA PRO A 104 4.41 29.99 -1.15
C PRO A 104 4.31 29.61 0.33
N PRO A 105 5.43 29.58 1.08
CA PRO A 105 5.46 29.05 2.45
C PRO A 105 4.56 29.77 3.47
N ASP A 106 4.20 31.02 3.19
CA ASP A 106 3.32 31.88 3.99
C ASP A 106 1.83 31.67 3.70
N HIS A 107 1.50 30.87 2.68
CA HIS A 107 0.12 30.56 2.35
C HIS A 107 -0.57 29.81 3.51
N TRP A 108 -1.78 30.25 3.88
CA TRP A 108 -2.47 29.82 5.11
C TRP A 108 -2.63 28.30 5.27
N TRP A 109 -2.84 27.57 4.17
CA TRP A 109 -3.02 26.12 4.24
C TRP A 109 -1.74 25.29 4.35
N ILE A 110 -0.56 25.89 4.17
CA ILE A 110 0.72 25.16 4.17
C ILE A 110 0.96 24.46 5.51
N LYS A 111 0.49 25.07 6.61
CA LYS A 111 0.52 24.43 7.92
C LYS A 111 -0.24 23.11 7.93
N TYR A 112 -1.48 23.09 7.43
CA TYR A 112 -2.30 21.88 7.37
C TYR A 112 -1.70 20.83 6.41
N ALA A 113 -1.15 21.26 5.27
CA ALA A 113 -0.45 20.36 4.35
C ALA A 113 0.75 19.68 5.03
N LYS A 114 1.56 20.43 5.79
CA LYS A 114 2.69 19.86 6.57
C LYS A 114 2.22 18.90 7.65
N ASP A 115 1.17 19.24 8.39
CA ASP A 115 0.66 18.37 9.45
C ASP A 115 0.03 17.08 8.88
N TYR A 116 -0.68 17.17 7.75
CA TYR A 116 -1.19 16.00 7.04
C TYR A 116 -0.06 15.15 6.45
N ARG A 117 0.99 15.76 5.88
CA ARG A 117 2.20 15.05 5.44
C ARG A 117 2.82 14.24 6.57
N ARG A 118 3.00 14.85 7.74
CA ARG A 118 3.54 14.18 8.93
C ARG A 118 2.66 13.03 9.39
N PHE A 119 1.34 13.18 9.31
CA PHE A 119 0.41 12.10 9.60
C PHE A 119 0.61 10.92 8.64
N LEU A 120 0.69 11.18 7.33
CA LEU A 120 0.92 10.16 6.31
C LEU A 120 2.26 9.44 6.55
N GLU A 121 3.36 10.18 6.69
CA GLU A 121 4.68 9.58 6.94
C GLU A 121 4.71 8.69 8.19
N LYS A 122 4.01 9.09 9.25
CA LYS A 122 3.86 8.27 10.46
C LYS A 122 2.98 7.05 10.23
N SER A 123 1.91 7.17 9.44
CA SER A 123 0.99 6.07 9.12
C SER A 123 1.62 5.03 8.18
N PHE A 124 2.66 5.41 7.42
CA PHE A 124 3.36 4.50 6.52
C PHE A 124 3.91 3.27 7.26
N LEU A 125 4.74 3.49 8.29
CA LEU A 125 5.36 2.39 9.04
C LEU A 125 4.42 1.75 10.06
N SER A 126 3.34 2.43 10.48
CA SER A 126 2.41 1.88 11.47
C SER A 126 1.23 1.13 10.86
N VAL A 127 0.85 1.41 9.61
CA VAL A 127 -0.33 0.82 8.95
C VAL A 127 0.01 0.32 7.55
N VAL A 128 0.42 1.20 6.63
CA VAL A 128 0.53 0.88 5.19
C VAL A 128 1.52 -0.26 4.92
N PHE A 129 2.72 -0.15 5.50
CA PHE A 129 3.78 -1.14 5.36
C PHE A 129 3.40 -2.50 5.98
N PRO A 130 3.03 -2.59 7.27
CA PRO A 130 2.70 -3.88 7.88
C PRO A 130 1.42 -4.52 7.32
N MET A 131 0.43 -3.73 6.89
CA MET A 131 -0.77 -4.25 6.23
C MET A 131 -0.45 -4.89 4.88
N SER A 132 0.43 -4.28 4.10
CA SER A 132 0.87 -4.83 2.81
C SER A 132 1.56 -6.18 2.96
N LEU A 133 2.44 -6.30 3.97
CA LEU A 133 3.08 -7.57 4.32
C LEU A 133 2.08 -8.61 4.78
N TYR A 134 1.14 -8.22 5.65
CA TYR A 134 0.11 -9.13 6.16
C TYR A 134 -0.75 -9.68 5.03
N VAL A 135 -1.28 -8.83 4.15
CA VAL A 135 -2.11 -9.22 3.01
C VAL A 135 -1.38 -10.18 2.09
N CYS A 136 -0.15 -9.86 1.70
CA CYS A 136 0.64 -10.72 0.81
C CYS A 136 0.91 -12.09 1.45
N ASN A 137 1.40 -12.10 2.69
CA ASN A 137 1.74 -13.34 3.39
C ASN A 137 0.49 -14.20 3.61
N THR A 138 -0.60 -13.63 4.12
CA THR A 138 -1.82 -14.38 4.40
C THR A 138 -2.48 -14.89 3.12
N PHE A 139 -2.59 -14.04 2.10
CA PHE A 139 -3.16 -14.46 0.82
C PHE A 139 -2.37 -15.63 0.23
N TRP A 140 -1.05 -15.50 0.08
CA TRP A 140 -0.26 -16.57 -0.54
C TRP A 140 -0.16 -17.81 0.34
N TYR A 141 -0.14 -17.67 1.66
CA TYR A 141 -0.23 -18.82 2.57
C TYR A 141 -1.51 -19.61 2.32
N VAL A 142 -2.67 -18.94 2.34
CA VAL A 142 -3.96 -19.59 2.08
C VAL A 142 -4.02 -20.14 0.66
N TYR A 143 -3.51 -19.37 -0.32
CA TYR A 143 -3.52 -19.76 -1.73
C TYR A 143 -2.69 -21.03 -2.01
N HIS A 144 -1.63 -21.31 -1.24
CA HIS A 144 -0.86 -22.54 -1.42
C HIS A 144 -1.34 -23.70 -0.54
N THR A 145 -2.06 -23.42 0.56
CA THR A 145 -2.55 -24.44 1.48
C THR A 145 -3.95 -24.93 1.14
N ASN A 146 -4.92 -24.02 0.97
CA ASN A 146 -6.27 -24.32 0.54
C ASN A 146 -6.94 -23.08 -0.09
N ARG A 147 -6.92 -23.01 -1.43
CA ARG A 147 -7.50 -21.89 -2.21
C ARG A 147 -9.00 -21.73 -2.07
N GLU A 148 -9.71 -22.82 -1.75
CA GLU A 148 -11.17 -22.79 -1.60
C GLU A 148 -11.61 -21.95 -0.38
N LEU A 149 -10.67 -21.63 0.53
CA LEU A 149 -10.91 -20.68 1.63
C LEU A 149 -10.92 -19.21 1.17
N ILE A 150 -10.37 -18.89 0.00
CA ILE A 150 -10.36 -17.53 -0.56
C ILE A 150 -11.65 -17.31 -1.35
N TYR A 151 -11.92 -18.22 -2.28
CA TYR A 151 -13.18 -18.27 -3.04
C TYR A 151 -13.37 -19.66 -3.66
N PRO A 152 -14.61 -20.07 -3.97
CA PRO A 152 -14.89 -21.30 -4.70
C PRO A 152 -14.16 -21.36 -6.05
N LYS A 153 -13.81 -22.57 -6.50
CA LYS A 153 -13.13 -22.83 -7.79
C LYS A 153 -13.82 -22.23 -9.02
N MET A 154 -15.15 -22.10 -8.98
CA MET A 154 -15.90 -21.48 -10.07
C MET A 154 -15.53 -19.99 -10.21
N ILE A 155 -15.42 -19.29 -9.07
CA ILE A 155 -15.07 -17.88 -9.00
C ILE A 155 -13.59 -17.68 -9.32
N GLU A 156 -12.71 -18.60 -8.91
CA GLU A 156 -11.28 -18.56 -9.26
C GLU A 156 -11.06 -18.41 -10.76
N LYS A 157 -11.87 -19.08 -11.59
CA LYS A 157 -11.77 -19.01 -13.07
C LYS A 157 -12.13 -17.64 -13.63
N LEU A 158 -12.91 -16.85 -12.90
CA LEU A 158 -13.36 -15.52 -13.30
C LEU A 158 -12.39 -14.42 -12.85
N VAL A 159 -11.57 -14.68 -11.84
CA VAL A 159 -10.57 -13.74 -11.32
C VAL A 159 -9.28 -13.90 -12.13
N PRO A 160 -8.88 -12.89 -12.95
CA PRO A 160 -7.69 -13.02 -13.76
C PRO A 160 -6.43 -13.14 -12.88
N ALA A 161 -5.53 -14.07 -13.23
CA ALA A 161 -4.30 -14.30 -12.46
C ALA A 161 -3.43 -13.04 -12.33
N TRP A 162 -3.35 -12.22 -13.38
CA TRP A 162 -2.60 -10.95 -13.34
C TRP A 162 -3.18 -9.97 -12.31
N TYR A 163 -4.51 -9.90 -12.20
CA TYR A 163 -5.18 -9.03 -11.24
C TYR A 163 -4.94 -9.53 -9.82
N ASN A 164 -5.02 -10.85 -9.62
CA ASN A 164 -4.72 -11.50 -8.35
C ASN A 164 -3.30 -11.17 -7.86
N HIS A 165 -2.28 -11.31 -8.73
CA HIS A 165 -0.91 -10.90 -8.41
C HIS A 165 -0.79 -9.39 -8.14
N THR A 166 -1.54 -8.57 -8.89
CA THR A 166 -1.53 -7.12 -8.76
C THR A 166 -1.97 -6.67 -7.38
N ILE A 167 -3.05 -7.24 -6.84
CA ILE A 167 -3.57 -6.82 -5.54
C ILE A 167 -2.91 -7.51 -4.34
N HIS A 168 -2.21 -8.64 -4.55
CA HIS A 168 -1.62 -9.42 -3.45
C HIS A 168 -0.09 -9.46 -3.41
N THR A 169 0.62 -9.13 -4.50
CA THR A 169 2.10 -9.13 -4.52
C THR A 169 2.69 -7.73 -4.69
N LEU A 170 2.17 -6.95 -5.64
CA LEU A 170 2.70 -5.60 -5.92
C LEU A 170 2.66 -4.66 -4.71
N PRO A 171 1.67 -4.68 -3.78
CA PRO A 171 1.69 -3.78 -2.63
C PRO A 171 2.96 -3.92 -1.78
N VAL A 172 3.49 -5.13 -1.62
CA VAL A 172 4.75 -5.35 -0.90
C VAL A 172 5.92 -4.70 -1.64
N LEU A 173 6.03 -4.94 -2.95
CA LEU A 173 7.08 -4.35 -3.77
C LEU A 173 7.02 -2.82 -3.74
N ILE A 174 5.82 -2.26 -3.83
CA ILE A 174 5.55 -0.82 -3.73
C ILE A 174 6.04 -0.29 -2.37
N VAL A 175 5.63 -0.86 -1.24
CA VAL A 175 6.08 -0.30 0.06
C VAL A 175 7.60 -0.46 0.29
N PHE A 176 8.25 -1.47 -0.28
CA PHE A 176 9.72 -1.55 -0.27
C PHE A 176 10.38 -0.50 -1.17
N LEU A 177 9.84 -0.25 -2.36
CA LEU A 177 10.32 0.83 -3.22
C LEU A 177 10.13 2.19 -2.54
N HIS A 178 9.03 2.39 -1.82
CA HIS A 178 8.81 3.59 -1.01
C HIS A 178 9.94 3.80 0.00
N LEU A 179 10.32 2.77 0.76
CA LEU A 179 11.42 2.84 1.73
C LEU A 179 12.77 3.24 1.10
N ILE A 180 13.00 2.87 -0.15
CA ILE A 180 14.25 3.15 -0.87
C ILE A 180 14.23 4.58 -1.46
N LEU A 181 13.11 4.95 -2.08
CA LEU A 181 12.99 6.15 -2.91
C LEU A 181 12.59 7.38 -2.09
N VAL A 182 11.69 7.23 -1.12
CA VAL A 182 11.08 8.35 -0.40
C VAL A 182 11.79 8.55 0.94
N GLU A 183 12.34 9.74 1.14
CA GLU A 183 12.91 10.15 2.42
C GLU A 183 11.82 10.83 3.27
N PRO A 184 11.51 10.30 4.47
CA PRO A 184 10.53 10.93 5.35
C PRO A 184 11.12 12.21 5.97
N GLU A 185 10.33 13.27 6.03
CA GLU A 185 10.71 14.51 6.72
C GLU A 185 10.47 14.42 8.23
N SER A 186 9.54 13.58 8.66
CA SER A 186 9.20 13.35 10.05
C SER A 186 9.81 12.08 10.63
N SER A 187 10.10 12.11 11.93
CA SER A 187 10.58 10.95 12.65
C SER A 187 9.49 9.86 12.71
N PRO A 188 9.85 8.58 12.54
CA PRO A 188 8.90 7.50 12.67
C PRO A 188 8.31 7.43 14.08
N LEU A 189 7.12 6.84 14.20
CA LEU A 189 6.56 6.50 15.51
C LEU A 189 7.44 5.46 16.22
N SER A 190 7.34 5.41 17.55
CA SER A 190 8.00 4.35 18.31
C SER A 190 7.46 2.99 17.89
N MET A 191 8.31 1.96 17.88
CA MET A 191 7.90 0.59 17.52
C MET A 191 6.69 0.12 18.34
N LYS A 192 6.68 0.42 19.64
CA LYS A 192 5.55 0.10 20.54
C LYS A 192 4.26 0.77 20.08
N THR A 193 4.32 2.06 19.73
CA THR A 193 3.15 2.80 19.24
C THR A 193 2.65 2.22 17.91
N SER A 194 3.55 1.94 16.97
CA SER A 194 3.19 1.34 15.68
C SER A 194 2.53 -0.03 15.85
N MET A 195 3.05 -0.87 16.76
CA MET A 195 2.45 -2.16 17.08
C MET A 195 1.05 -2.01 17.69
N ILE A 196 0.85 -1.07 18.61
CA ILE A 196 -0.48 -0.80 19.19
C ILE A 196 -1.46 -0.37 18.11
N ILE A 197 -1.08 0.58 17.25
CA ILE A 197 -1.93 1.05 16.15
C ILE A 197 -2.30 -0.10 15.23
N GLN A 198 -1.31 -0.93 14.85
CA GLN A 198 -1.55 -2.08 14.00
C GLN A 198 -2.50 -3.09 14.66
N THR A 199 -2.32 -3.40 15.94
CA THR A 199 -3.21 -4.29 16.68
C THR A 199 -4.63 -3.74 16.73
N VAL A 200 -4.81 -2.46 17.07
CA VAL A 200 -6.13 -1.81 17.11
C VAL A 200 -6.80 -1.88 15.74
N PHE A 201 -6.04 -1.63 14.67
CA PHE A 201 -6.54 -1.73 13.30
C PHE A 201 -7.01 -3.16 12.96
N HIS A 202 -6.22 -4.19 13.30
CA HIS A 202 -6.56 -5.58 13.00
C HIS A 202 -7.75 -6.06 13.83
N VAL A 203 -7.81 -5.69 15.11
CA VAL A 203 -8.93 -6.00 15.99
C VAL A 203 -10.19 -5.29 15.49
N GLY A 204 -10.10 -4.02 15.12
CA GLY A 204 -11.23 -3.26 14.56
C GLY A 204 -11.74 -3.82 13.24
N TYR A 205 -10.90 -4.46 12.44
CA TYR A 205 -11.30 -5.16 11.21
C TYR A 205 -12.04 -6.49 11.49
N MET A 206 -11.85 -7.10 12.65
CA MET A 206 -12.50 -8.39 13.00
C MET A 206 -13.95 -8.23 13.47
N PHE A 207 -14.44 -7.00 13.71
CA PHE A 207 -15.78 -6.69 14.21
C PHE A 207 -16.54 -5.80 13.24
#